data_AF-A0A954DX24-F1
#
_entry.id   AF-A0A954DX24-F1
#
_cell.length_a   1.000
_cell.length_b   1.000
_cell.length_c   1.000
_cell.angle_alpha   90.00
_cell.angle_beta   90.00
_cell.angle_gamma   90.00
#
_symmetry.space_group_name_H-M   'P 1'
#
loop_
_entity.id
_entity.type
_entity.pdbx_description
1 polymer ?
#
loop_
_entity_poly.entity_id
_entity_poly.type
_entity_poly.pdbx_seq_one_letter_code
_entity_poly.pdbx_strand_id
1 'polypeptide(L)'
;MRPLLVLSTVLLVAGIAYPGAERGSVLALAWAALAAPAAGQLAGAERCADVRRFAPLLVALAVLYAFAAFTAAPVSAWAALVICGLFLLGLATGRATDGRWTGAGLWFALTLALSGAATGFGQLARPWPPELTAHLLDVSPVSLVLESAGVDWMRHPALYDPAGTLDIGPELRLAWRGKVAGPALFVVGCCALAVSSAWRARRAAVSPATHLENH
;
A
#
# COMPACT_ATOMS: atom_id res chain seq x y z
N MET A 1 6.21 -21.66 -4.01
CA MET A 1 5.19 -21.83 -2.94
C MET A 1 5.65 -21.32 -1.58
N ARG A 2 6.90 -21.52 -1.14
CA ARG A 2 7.37 -21.07 0.19
C ARG A 2 7.41 -19.55 0.45
N PRO A 3 7.77 -18.65 -0.49
CA PRO A 3 8.00 -17.23 -0.15
C PRO A 3 6.71 -16.45 0.13
N LEU A 4 5.63 -16.71 -0.63
CA LEU A 4 4.32 -16.09 -0.40
C LEU A 4 3.74 -16.49 0.95
N LEU A 5 3.91 -17.75 1.33
CA LEU A 5 3.45 -18.28 2.61
C LEU A 5 4.22 -17.64 3.78
N VAL A 6 5.53 -17.45 3.63
CA VAL A 6 6.36 -16.73 4.61
C VAL A 6 5.93 -15.26 4.71
N LEU A 7 5.72 -14.56 3.59
CA LEU A 7 5.27 -13.17 3.61
C LEU A 7 3.89 -13.01 4.26
N SER A 8 2.92 -13.85 3.89
CA SER A 8 1.59 -13.85 4.52
C SER A 8 1.66 -14.19 6.00
N THR A 9 2.57 -15.09 6.40
CA THR A 9 2.76 -15.43 7.83
C THR A 9 3.44 -14.30 8.59
N VAL A 10 4.42 -13.62 8.01
CA VAL A 10 5.08 -12.45 8.61
C VAL A 10 4.10 -11.30 8.80
N LEU A 11 3.25 -11.01 7.79
CA LEU A 11 2.22 -9.98 7.89
C LEU A 11 1.14 -10.35 8.92
N LEU A 12 0.75 -11.63 8.98
CA LEU A 12 -0.21 -12.13 9.96
C LEU A 12 0.35 -12.09 11.39
N VAL A 13 1.59 -12.54 11.60
CA VAL A 13 2.28 -12.53 12.90
C VAL A 13 2.55 -11.10 13.36
N ALA A 14 2.99 -10.21 12.46
CA ALA A 14 3.17 -8.79 12.79
C ALA A 14 1.86 -8.09 13.17
N GLY A 15 0.73 -8.51 12.59
CA GLY A 15 -0.60 -8.01 12.96
C GLY A 15 -1.14 -8.57 14.28
N ILE A 16 -0.89 -9.85 14.58
CA ILE A 16 -1.43 -10.53 15.79
C ILE A 16 -0.57 -10.27 17.04
N ALA A 17 0.76 -10.12 16.91
CA ALA A 17 1.67 -10.06 18.05
C ALA A 17 1.68 -8.71 18.79
N TYR A 18 0.89 -7.71 18.39
CA TYR A 18 0.91 -6.39 19.02
C TYR A 18 -0.21 -6.22 20.07
N PRO A 19 0.12 -6.09 21.37
CA PRO A 19 -0.89 -5.96 22.43
C PRO A 19 -1.45 -4.53 22.48
N GLY A 20 -2.75 -4.40 22.19
CA GLY A 20 -3.55 -3.19 22.36
C GLY A 20 -4.55 -3.01 21.22
N ALA A 21 -5.83 -3.33 21.44
CA ALA A 21 -6.84 -3.40 20.39
C ALA A 21 -7.06 -2.07 19.63
N GLU A 22 -6.97 -0.92 20.30
CA GLU A 22 -7.13 0.39 19.65
C GLU A 22 -5.86 0.83 18.90
N ARG A 23 -4.68 0.71 19.51
CA ARG A 23 -3.39 1.06 18.88
C ARG A 23 -2.97 0.07 17.79
N GLY A 24 -3.38 -1.19 17.93
CA GLY A 24 -3.08 -2.27 16.99
C GLY A 24 -3.75 -2.06 15.65
N SER A 25 -4.95 -1.45 15.61
CA SER A 25 -5.68 -1.18 14.37
C SER A 25 -4.97 -0.15 13.48
N VAL A 26 -4.50 0.97 14.04
CA VAL A 26 -3.78 2.02 13.33
C VAL A 26 -2.44 1.51 12.79
N LEU A 27 -1.69 0.80 13.62
CA LEU A 27 -0.41 0.23 13.23
C LEU A 27 -0.57 -0.85 12.15
N ALA A 28 -1.59 -1.70 12.26
CA ALA A 28 -1.90 -2.71 11.24
C ALA A 28 -2.27 -2.06 9.89
N LEU A 29 -3.10 -1.02 9.90
CA LEU A 29 -3.44 -0.27 8.69
C LEU A 29 -2.22 0.44 8.08
N ALA A 30 -1.36 1.03 8.91
CA ALA A 30 -0.11 1.63 8.45
C ALA A 30 0.81 0.58 7.80
N TRP A 31 1.00 -0.57 8.44
CA TRP A 31 1.77 -1.67 7.86
C TRP A 31 1.16 -2.21 6.57
N ALA A 32 -0.16 -2.33 6.51
CA ALA A 32 -0.85 -2.74 5.29
C ALA A 32 -0.61 -1.74 4.15
N ALA A 33 -0.67 -0.44 4.41
CA ALA A 33 -0.38 0.60 3.43
C ALA A 33 1.07 0.51 2.90
N LEU A 34 2.04 0.30 3.79
CA LEU A 34 3.46 0.19 3.42
C LEU A 34 3.77 -1.09 2.63
N ALA A 35 3.21 -2.22 3.07
CA ALA A 35 3.53 -3.53 2.52
C ALA A 35 2.75 -3.88 1.24
N ALA A 36 1.54 -3.32 1.04
CA ALA A 36 0.68 -3.66 -0.08
C ALA A 36 1.35 -3.55 -1.46
N PRO A 37 2.02 -2.44 -1.85
CA PRO A 37 2.63 -2.36 -3.18
C PRO A 37 3.85 -3.29 -3.32
N ALA A 38 4.63 -3.50 -2.26
CA ALA A 38 5.74 -4.46 -2.29
C ALA A 38 5.25 -5.91 -2.47
N ALA A 39 4.16 -6.28 -1.79
CA ALA A 39 3.50 -7.57 -1.98
C ALA A 39 2.93 -7.72 -3.39
N GLY A 40 2.33 -6.65 -3.93
CA GLY A 40 1.90 -6.55 -5.33
C GLY A 40 3.05 -6.83 -6.29
N GLN A 41 4.17 -6.15 -6.11
CA GLN A 41 5.35 -6.30 -6.94
C GLN A 41 5.88 -7.74 -6.96
N LEU A 42 5.97 -8.40 -5.80
CA LEU A 42 6.39 -9.81 -5.73
C LEU A 42 5.39 -10.70 -6.48
N ALA A 43 4.09 -10.48 -6.25
CA ALA A 43 3.03 -11.20 -6.94
C ALA A 43 3.12 -11.03 -8.47
N GLY A 44 3.40 -9.82 -8.94
CA GLY A 44 3.46 -9.50 -10.36
C GLY A 44 4.66 -10.14 -11.04
N ALA A 45 5.80 -10.14 -10.34
CA ALA A 45 7.06 -10.68 -10.82
C ALA A 45 7.09 -12.21 -10.85
N GLU A 46 6.28 -12.91 -10.05
CA GLU A 46 6.15 -14.37 -10.13
C GLU A 46 5.42 -14.84 -11.40
N ARG A 47 4.91 -13.93 -12.24
CA ARG A 47 4.27 -14.20 -13.54
C ARG A 47 3.20 -15.29 -13.47
N CYS A 48 2.61 -15.52 -12.30
CA CYS A 48 1.69 -16.62 -12.11
C CYS A 48 0.41 -16.37 -12.92
N ALA A 49 0.13 -17.27 -13.86
CA ALA A 49 -1.13 -17.33 -14.58
C ALA A 49 -2.29 -17.75 -13.66
N ASP A 50 -1.98 -18.41 -12.54
CA ASP A 50 -2.97 -18.91 -11.59
C ASP A 50 -3.21 -17.93 -10.44
N VAL A 51 -4.32 -17.19 -10.54
CA VAL A 51 -4.80 -16.24 -9.52
C VAL A 51 -4.99 -16.91 -8.15
N ARG A 52 -5.22 -18.23 -8.11
CA ARG A 52 -5.41 -18.99 -6.85
C ARG A 52 -4.19 -18.93 -5.93
N ARG A 53 -2.99 -18.66 -6.46
CA ARG A 53 -1.76 -18.49 -5.65
C ARG A 53 -1.75 -17.20 -4.84
N PHE A 54 -2.59 -16.22 -5.20
CA PHE A 54 -2.78 -14.97 -4.46
C PHE A 54 -3.96 -15.02 -3.49
N ALA A 55 -4.75 -16.12 -3.49
CA ALA A 55 -5.79 -16.36 -2.51
C ALA A 55 -5.32 -16.18 -1.06
N PRO A 56 -4.14 -16.67 -0.60
CA PRO A 56 -3.69 -16.42 0.78
C PRO A 56 -3.40 -14.96 1.08
N LEU A 57 -3.00 -14.16 0.09
CA LEU A 57 -2.78 -12.72 0.28
C LEU A 57 -4.12 -11.96 0.31
N LEU A 58 -5.06 -12.31 -0.56
CA LEU A 58 -6.42 -11.78 -0.52
C LEU A 58 -7.14 -12.20 0.77
N VAL A 59 -6.89 -13.40 1.27
CA VAL A 59 -7.36 -13.89 2.57
C VAL A 59 -6.65 -13.15 3.71
N ALA A 60 -5.34 -12.90 3.64
CA ALA A 60 -4.65 -12.11 4.66
C ALA A 60 -5.15 -10.65 4.70
N LEU A 61 -5.42 -10.04 3.54
CA LEU A 61 -6.05 -8.73 3.43
C LEU A 61 -7.49 -8.75 3.95
N ALA A 62 -8.26 -9.80 3.65
CA ALA A 62 -9.61 -9.99 4.19
C ALA A 62 -9.62 -10.27 5.69
N VAL A 63 -8.61 -10.97 6.23
CA VAL A 63 -8.43 -11.23 7.66
C VAL A 63 -7.96 -9.97 8.38
N LEU A 64 -7.06 -9.17 7.80
CA LEU A 64 -6.68 -7.86 8.33
C LEU A 64 -7.89 -6.90 8.34
N TYR A 65 -8.70 -6.91 7.29
CA TYR A 65 -9.96 -6.17 7.23
C TYR A 65 -10.97 -6.66 8.28
N ALA A 66 -11.18 -7.98 8.39
CA ALA A 66 -12.08 -8.58 9.36
C ALA A 66 -11.63 -8.33 10.80
N PHE A 67 -10.34 -8.51 11.10
CA PHE A 67 -9.77 -8.26 12.42
C PHE A 67 -9.99 -6.80 12.84
N ALA A 68 -9.73 -5.86 11.92
CA ALA A 68 -9.93 -4.46 12.20
C ALA A 68 -11.42 -4.08 12.34
N ALA A 69 -12.33 -4.76 11.62
CA ALA A 69 -13.78 -4.63 11.81
C ALA A 69 -14.28 -5.23 13.15
N PHE A 70 -13.64 -6.27 13.67
CA PHE A 70 -13.97 -6.89 14.96
C PHE A 70 -13.48 -6.08 16.17
N THR A 71 -12.46 -5.23 16.01
CA THR A 71 -11.90 -4.40 17.10
C THR A 71 -12.58 -3.03 17.26
N ALA A 72 -13.83 -2.88 16.81
CA ALA A 72 -14.63 -1.64 16.87
C ALA A 72 -14.06 -0.41 16.14
N ALA A 73 -12.94 -0.55 15.42
CA ALA A 73 -12.53 0.44 14.44
C ALA A 73 -13.42 0.23 13.20
N PRO A 74 -14.23 1.22 12.77
CA PRO A 74 -14.96 1.11 11.53
C PRO A 74 -13.95 1.16 10.38
N VAL A 75 -13.30 0.04 10.06
CA VAL A 75 -12.48 -0.04 8.86
C VAL A 75 -13.41 0.02 7.69
N SER A 76 -13.52 1.24 7.16
CA SER A 76 -14.41 1.51 6.07
C SER A 76 -13.97 0.68 4.86
N ALA A 77 -14.93 0.26 4.04
CA ALA A 77 -14.65 -0.37 2.75
C ALA A 77 -13.70 0.48 1.88
N TRP A 78 -13.59 1.79 2.14
CA TRP A 78 -12.71 2.70 1.43
C TRP A 78 -11.24 2.43 1.72
N ALA A 79 -10.86 2.14 2.97
CA ALA A 79 -9.48 1.79 3.31
C ALA A 79 -9.04 0.51 2.60
N ALA A 80 -9.93 -0.49 2.54
CA ALA A 80 -9.69 -1.72 1.79
C ALA A 80 -9.46 -1.44 0.29
N LEU A 81 -10.26 -0.55 -0.31
CA LEU A 81 -10.06 -0.15 -1.71
C LEU A 81 -8.72 0.56 -1.94
N VAL A 82 -8.28 1.43 -1.02
CA VAL A 82 -6.94 2.05 -1.09
C VAL A 82 -5.85 0.97 -1.06
N ILE A 83 -5.90 0.06 -0.08
CA ILE A 83 -4.91 -1.03 0.07
C ILE A 83 -4.88 -1.92 -1.18
N CYS A 84 -6.05 -2.29 -1.70
CA CYS A 84 -6.18 -3.05 -2.95
C CYS A 84 -5.60 -2.27 -4.14
N GLY A 85 -5.85 -0.96 -4.25
CA GLY A 85 -5.29 -0.11 -5.29
C GLY A 85 -3.75 -0.08 -5.25
N LEU A 86 -3.16 0.11 -4.07
CA LEU A 86 -1.71 0.06 -3.86
C LEU A 86 -1.12 -1.30 -4.24
N PHE A 87 -1.79 -2.38 -3.83
CA PHE A 87 -1.41 -3.74 -4.21
C PHE A 87 -1.44 -3.93 -5.73
N LEU A 88 -2.49 -3.47 -6.41
CA LEU A 88 -2.63 -3.58 -7.86
C LEU A 88 -1.58 -2.76 -8.62
N LEU A 89 -1.20 -1.59 -8.09
CA LEU A 89 -0.10 -0.80 -8.64
C LEU A 89 1.22 -1.56 -8.59
N GLY A 90 1.57 -2.10 -7.42
CA GLY A 90 2.73 -2.97 -7.28
C GLY A 90 2.65 -4.19 -8.19
N LEU A 91 1.48 -4.82 -8.28
CA LEU A 91 1.24 -5.96 -9.17
C LEU A 91 1.52 -5.60 -10.62
N ALA A 92 1.03 -4.46 -11.09
CA ALA A 92 1.24 -3.98 -12.45
C ALA A 92 2.72 -3.72 -12.76
N THR A 93 3.47 -3.13 -11.84
CA THR A 93 4.90 -2.88 -12.03
C THR A 93 5.72 -4.16 -11.94
N GLY A 94 5.41 -5.08 -11.02
CA GLY A 94 6.14 -6.34 -10.88
C GLY A 94 6.00 -7.22 -12.10
N ARG A 95 4.85 -7.10 -12.72
CA ARG A 95 4.52 -7.69 -14.00
C ARG A 95 5.38 -7.12 -15.17
N ALA A 96 5.84 -5.87 -15.08
CA ALA A 96 6.60 -5.17 -16.12
C ALA A 96 8.13 -5.23 -15.93
N THR A 97 8.62 -5.64 -14.74
CA THR A 97 10.03 -5.64 -14.36
C THR A 97 10.55 -7.05 -14.08
N ASP A 98 11.85 -7.31 -14.31
CA ASP A 98 12.46 -8.62 -14.04
C ASP A 98 13.00 -8.79 -12.61
N GLY A 99 13.22 -7.69 -11.87
CA GLY A 99 13.77 -7.71 -10.51
C GLY A 99 12.71 -7.78 -9.41
N ARG A 100 12.27 -8.98 -9.03
CA ARG A 100 11.21 -9.15 -8.00
C ARG A 100 11.55 -8.50 -6.65
N TRP A 101 12.74 -8.79 -6.11
CA TRP A 101 13.14 -8.35 -4.78
C TRP A 101 13.56 -6.88 -4.76
N THR A 102 14.32 -6.46 -5.77
CA THR A 102 14.72 -5.07 -5.93
C THR A 102 13.51 -4.16 -6.08
N GLY A 103 12.55 -4.51 -6.95
CA GLY A 103 11.33 -3.72 -7.10
C GLY A 103 10.49 -3.70 -5.81
N ALA A 104 10.41 -4.82 -5.08
CA ALA A 104 9.62 -4.88 -3.85
C ALA A 104 10.26 -4.04 -2.75
N GLY A 105 11.60 -4.09 -2.63
CA GLY A 105 12.38 -3.23 -1.75
C GLY A 105 12.22 -1.76 -2.11
N LEU A 106 12.25 -1.40 -3.39
CA LEU A 106 12.02 -0.03 -3.86
C LEU A 106 10.62 0.46 -3.54
N TRP A 107 9.58 -0.36 -3.75
CA TRP A 107 8.21 0.00 -3.37
C TRP A 107 8.07 0.22 -1.86
N PHE A 108 8.62 -0.68 -1.06
CA PHE A 108 8.58 -0.55 0.40
C PHE A 108 9.35 0.68 0.88
N ALA A 109 10.55 0.92 0.34
CA ALA A 109 11.35 2.10 0.66
C ALA A 109 10.64 3.40 0.25
N LEU A 110 9.99 3.42 -0.92
CA LEU A 110 9.23 4.57 -1.40
C LEU A 110 8.02 4.86 -0.52
N THR A 111 7.20 3.86 -0.20
CA THR A 111 6.03 4.06 0.68
C THR A 111 6.46 4.47 2.08
N LEU A 112 7.53 3.88 2.61
CA LEU A 112 8.11 4.26 3.89
C LEU A 112 8.62 5.71 3.88
N ALA A 113 9.34 6.11 2.83
CA ALA A 113 9.83 7.48 2.64
C ALA A 113 8.68 8.49 2.58
N LEU A 114 7.67 8.24 1.74
CA LEU A 114 6.51 9.12 1.60
C LEU A 114 5.71 9.23 2.90
N SER A 115 5.55 8.14 3.65
CA SER A 115 4.81 8.16 4.91
C SER A 115 5.58 8.72 6.10
N GLY A 116 6.91 8.61 6.10
CA GLY A 116 7.76 9.20 7.15
C GLY A 116 8.23 10.63 6.85
N ALA A 117 8.08 11.12 5.62
CA ALA A 117 8.61 12.42 5.21
C ALA A 117 8.08 13.57 6.05
N ALA A 118 6.77 13.58 6.34
CA ALA A 118 6.12 14.65 7.09
C ALA A 118 6.63 14.79 8.54
N THR A 119 7.10 13.69 9.14
CA THR A 119 7.68 13.70 10.50
C THR A 119 9.21 13.72 10.47
N GLY A 120 9.83 13.62 9.28
CA GLY A 120 11.25 13.32 9.10
C GLY A 120 11.70 12.14 9.95
N PHE A 121 10.85 11.12 10.10
CA PHE A 121 11.07 9.95 10.96
C PHE A 121 11.37 10.30 12.43
N GLY A 122 10.86 11.43 12.93
CA GLY A 122 11.08 11.91 14.28
C GLY A 122 12.47 12.51 14.51
N GLN A 123 13.25 12.75 13.43
CA GLN A 123 14.61 13.30 13.51
C GLN A 123 14.67 14.81 13.22
N LEU A 124 13.53 15.45 13.01
CA LEU A 124 13.48 16.88 12.72
C LEU A 124 13.78 17.69 13.99
N ALA A 125 14.78 18.58 13.91
CA ALA A 125 15.06 19.54 14.97
C ALA A 125 13.94 20.61 15.10
N ARG A 126 13.22 20.87 14.01
CA ARG A 126 12.03 21.72 13.93
C ARG A 126 11.05 21.11 12.93
N PRO A 127 9.73 21.15 13.18
CA PRO A 127 8.73 20.72 12.20
C PRO A 127 8.91 21.44 10.86
N TRP A 128 8.50 20.79 9.77
CA TRP A 128 8.40 21.44 8.48
C TRP A 128 7.39 22.60 8.52
N PRO A 129 7.47 23.56 7.58
CA PRO A 129 6.40 24.53 7.39
C PRO A 129 5.04 23.83 7.22
N PRO A 130 3.94 24.36 7.80
CA PRO A 130 2.63 23.71 7.79
C PRO A 130 2.13 23.31 6.39
N GLU A 131 2.37 24.15 5.38
CA GLU A 131 1.98 23.88 3.99
C GLU A 131 2.74 22.67 3.41
N LEU A 132 4.03 22.57 3.71
CA LEU A 132 4.84 21.43 3.29
C LEU A 132 4.40 20.17 4.01
N THR A 133 4.16 20.24 5.33
CA THR A 133 3.65 19.11 6.10
C THR A 133 2.32 18.62 5.51
N ALA A 134 1.39 19.52 5.21
CA ALA A 134 0.11 19.18 4.59
C ALA A 134 0.30 18.42 3.28
N HIS A 135 1.15 18.92 2.37
CA HIS A 135 1.45 18.24 1.12
C HIS A 135 2.11 16.86 1.31
N LEU A 136 3.05 16.74 2.25
CA LEU A 136 3.70 15.46 2.56
C LEU A 136 2.71 14.43 3.14
N LEU A 137 1.75 14.88 3.95
CA LEU A 137 0.67 14.03 4.46
C LEU A 137 -0.30 13.62 3.35
N ASP A 138 -0.59 14.51 2.39
CA ASP A 138 -1.51 14.21 1.29
C ASP A 138 -0.96 13.19 0.28
N VAL A 139 0.37 13.07 0.16
CA VAL A 139 1.03 12.04 -0.67
C VAL A 139 1.38 10.76 0.10
N SER A 140 1.21 10.74 1.41
CA SER A 140 1.56 9.61 2.27
C SER A 140 0.57 8.44 2.09
N PRO A 141 1.04 7.24 1.69
CA PRO A 141 0.18 6.06 1.58
C PRO A 141 -0.51 5.69 2.91
N VAL A 142 0.19 5.81 4.03
CA VAL A 142 -0.36 5.57 5.38
C VAL A 142 -1.48 6.57 5.69
N SER A 143 -1.26 7.85 5.43
CA SER A 143 -2.26 8.90 5.65
C SER A 143 -3.52 8.65 4.82
N LEU A 144 -3.35 8.29 3.55
CA LEU A 144 -4.46 7.95 2.65
C LEU A 144 -5.30 6.77 3.16
N VAL A 145 -4.65 5.72 3.68
CA VAL A 145 -5.33 4.54 4.24
C VAL A 145 -6.05 4.89 5.54
N LEU A 146 -5.41 5.62 6.46
CA LEU A 146 -5.99 5.97 7.75
C LEU A 146 -7.16 6.96 7.62
N GLU A 147 -7.06 7.97 6.74
CA GLU A 147 -8.20 8.86 6.44
C GLU A 147 -9.34 8.11 5.78
N SER A 148 -9.00 7.21 4.86
CA SER A 148 -10.02 6.36 4.23
C SER A 148 -10.70 5.48 5.26
N ALA A 149 -9.99 5.00 6.27
CA ALA A 149 -10.54 4.25 7.40
C ALA A 149 -11.37 5.12 8.37
N GLY A 150 -11.42 6.43 8.18
CA GLY A 150 -12.13 7.34 9.08
C GLY A 150 -11.43 7.51 10.43
N VAL A 151 -10.14 7.16 10.52
CA VAL A 151 -9.35 7.32 11.74
C VAL A 151 -8.89 8.78 11.84
N ASP A 152 -9.15 9.44 12.96
CA ASP A 152 -8.60 10.77 13.27
C ASP A 152 -7.14 10.64 13.76
N TRP A 153 -6.26 10.25 12.84
CA TRP A 153 -4.85 9.98 13.14
C TRP A 153 -4.01 11.26 13.27
N MET A 154 -4.52 12.41 12.81
CA MET A 154 -3.82 13.70 12.93
C MET A 154 -3.68 14.15 14.39
N ARG A 155 -4.58 13.69 15.26
CA ARG A 155 -4.54 13.91 16.71
C ARG A 155 -3.76 12.83 17.46
N HIS A 156 -3.19 11.85 16.75
CA HIS A 156 -2.44 10.78 17.40
C HIS A 156 -1.05 11.31 17.85
N PRO A 157 -0.64 11.11 19.12
CA PRO A 157 0.59 11.69 19.67
C PRO A 157 1.85 11.41 18.85
N ALA A 158 1.94 10.20 18.29
CA ALA A 158 3.06 9.77 17.45
C ALA A 158 3.26 10.60 16.16
N LEU A 159 2.29 11.43 15.82
CA LEU A 159 2.26 12.22 14.59
C LEU A 159 2.07 13.71 14.87
N TYR A 160 1.29 14.01 15.89
CA TYR A 160 1.00 15.36 16.36
C TYR A 160 2.25 16.14 16.81
N ASP A 161 3.04 15.58 17.73
CA ASP A 161 4.24 16.26 18.25
C ASP A 161 5.35 16.39 17.20
N PRO A 162 5.70 15.33 16.43
CA PRO A 162 6.83 15.41 15.50
C PRO A 162 6.53 16.20 14.23
N ALA A 163 5.28 16.22 13.76
CA ALA A 163 4.89 16.92 12.52
C ALA A 163 4.31 18.31 12.77
N GLY A 164 4.11 18.72 14.04
CA GLY A 164 3.54 20.03 14.37
C GLY A 164 2.13 20.24 13.80
N THR A 165 1.29 19.19 13.82
CA THR A 165 -0.03 19.23 13.15
C THR A 165 -1.03 20.21 13.78
N LEU A 166 -0.70 20.82 14.92
CA LEU A 166 -1.46 21.89 15.58
C LEU A 166 -1.71 23.11 14.71
N ASP A 167 -0.72 23.45 13.89
CA ASP A 167 -0.75 24.65 13.05
C ASP A 167 -1.39 24.37 11.67
N ILE A 168 -1.87 23.13 11.45
CA ILE A 168 -2.49 22.71 10.20
C ILE A 168 -4.01 22.82 10.33
N GLY A 169 -4.55 23.96 9.90
CA GLY A 169 -6.00 24.15 9.81
C GLY A 169 -6.64 23.39 8.62
N PRO A 170 -7.98 23.25 8.62
CA PRO A 170 -8.73 22.56 7.56
C PRO A 170 -8.58 23.21 6.17
N GLU A 171 -8.15 24.45 6.11
CA GLU A 171 -7.85 25.20 4.88
C GLU A 171 -6.56 24.75 4.18
N LEU A 172 -5.62 24.12 4.91
CA LEU A 172 -4.33 23.70 4.36
C LEU A 172 -4.33 22.26 3.84
N ARG A 173 -5.27 21.42 4.29
CA ARG A 173 -5.37 20.03 3.86
C ARG A 173 -6.62 19.79 3.02
N LEU A 174 -6.41 19.17 1.86
CA LEU A 174 -7.49 18.52 1.13
C LEU A 174 -7.81 17.23 1.87
N ALA A 175 -8.65 17.29 2.91
CA ALA A 175 -9.08 16.09 3.64
C ALA A 175 -9.58 15.06 2.62
N TRP A 176 -8.84 13.97 2.45
CA TRP A 176 -9.21 12.96 1.47
C TRP A 176 -10.47 12.32 1.99
N ARG A 177 -11.62 12.69 1.41
CA ARG A 177 -12.87 12.01 1.70
C ARG A 177 -12.66 10.57 1.25
N GLY A 178 -12.50 9.64 2.19
CA GLY A 178 -12.23 8.22 1.90
C GLY A 178 -13.14 7.65 0.81
N LYS A 179 -14.41 8.09 0.79
CA LYS A 179 -15.43 7.79 -0.23
C LYS A 179 -14.99 8.04 -1.69
N VAL A 180 -14.04 8.95 -1.92
CA VAL A 180 -13.50 9.29 -3.24
C VAL A 180 -12.10 8.70 -3.42
N ALA A 181 -11.24 8.82 -2.41
CA ALA A 181 -9.86 8.36 -2.44
C ALA A 181 -9.74 6.85 -2.70
N GLY A 182 -10.51 6.05 -1.96
CA GLY A 182 -10.50 4.58 -2.09
C GLY A 182 -10.85 4.10 -3.48
N PRO A 183 -12.04 4.44 -4.02
CA PRO A 183 -12.44 4.05 -5.36
C PRO A 183 -11.49 4.58 -6.44
N ALA A 184 -11.02 5.83 -6.33
CA ALA A 184 -10.10 6.41 -7.29
C ALA A 184 -8.79 5.61 -7.38
N LEU A 185 -8.16 5.32 -6.24
CA LEU A 185 -6.91 4.57 -6.24
C LEU A 185 -7.11 3.12 -6.71
N PHE A 186 -8.23 2.50 -6.36
CA PHE A 186 -8.59 1.17 -6.85
C PHE A 186 -8.73 1.15 -8.38
N VAL A 187 -9.45 2.12 -8.96
CA VAL A 187 -9.60 2.26 -10.42
C VAL A 187 -8.23 2.48 -11.08
N VAL A 188 -7.39 3.35 -10.52
CA VAL A 188 -6.03 3.59 -11.03
C VAL A 188 -5.20 2.30 -11.02
N GLY A 189 -5.26 1.52 -9.93
CA GLY A 189 -4.59 0.21 -9.84
C GLY A 189 -5.10 -0.78 -10.89
N CYS A 190 -6.41 -0.86 -11.09
CA CYS A 190 -7.03 -1.70 -12.14
C CYS A 190 -6.56 -1.27 -13.55
N CYS A 191 -6.56 0.02 -13.85
CA CYS A 191 -6.08 0.55 -15.12
C CYS A 191 -4.60 0.23 -15.35
N ALA A 192 -3.74 0.44 -14.35
CA ALA A 192 -2.33 0.10 -14.43
C ALA A 192 -2.11 -1.39 -14.72
N LEU A 193 -2.87 -2.26 -14.05
CA LEU A 193 -2.82 -3.70 -14.28
C LEU A 193 -3.26 -4.07 -15.70
N ALA A 194 -4.35 -3.49 -16.19
CA ALA A 194 -4.85 -3.72 -17.54
C ALA A 194 -3.81 -3.31 -18.60
N VAL A 195 -3.21 -2.13 -18.46
CA VAL A 195 -2.15 -1.64 -19.34
C VAL A 195 -0.93 -2.57 -19.31
N SER A 196 -0.46 -2.96 -18.12
CA SER A 196 0.68 -3.88 -17.97
C SER A 196 0.43 -5.26 -18.58
N SER A 197 -0.83 -5.69 -18.65
CA SER A 197 -1.25 -6.97 -19.22
C SER A 197 -1.31 -6.88 -20.75
N ALA A 198 -1.91 -5.81 -21.28
CA ALA A 198 -1.95 -5.53 -22.71
C ALA A 198 -0.53 -5.37 -23.30
N TRP A 199 0.36 -4.66 -22.60
CA TRP A 199 1.75 -4.48 -23.04
C TRP A 199 2.51 -5.80 -23.14
N ARG A 200 2.29 -6.73 -22.21
CA ARG A 200 2.93 -8.04 -22.29
C ARG A 200 2.33 -8.96 -23.33
N ALA A 201 1.02 -8.96 -23.50
CA ALA A 201 0.38 -9.69 -24.58
C ALA A 201 0.95 -9.26 -25.95
N ARG A 202 1.16 -7.95 -26.14
CA ARG A 202 1.82 -7.40 -27.34
C ARG A 202 3.27 -7.87 -27.48
N ARG A 203 4.08 -7.84 -26.42
CA ARG A 203 5.47 -8.33 -26.46
C ARG A 203 5.56 -9.83 -26.78
N ALA A 204 4.64 -10.65 -26.26
CA ALA A 204 4.59 -12.08 -26.56
C ALA A 204 4.24 -12.34 -28.04
N ALA A 205 3.32 -11.55 -28.61
CA ALA A 205 2.90 -11.68 -30.01
C ALA A 205 3.96 -11.23 -31.04
N VAL A 206 4.94 -10.41 -30.64
CA VAL A 206 6.08 -9.98 -31.48
C VAL A 206 7.26 -10.95 -31.42
N SER A 207 7.23 -11.93 -30.51
CA SER A 207 8.26 -12.96 -30.38
C SER A 207 8.11 -14.26 -31.21
N PRO A 208 7.36 -14.36 -32.33
CA PRO A 208 7.41 -15.54 -33.18
C PRO A 208 8.52 -15.39 -34.24
N ALA A 209 9.32 -16.45 -34.42
CA ALA A 209 10.23 -16.74 -35.55
C ALA A 209 11.73 -16.37 -35.46
N THR A 210 12.44 -16.83 -34.42
CA THR A 210 13.91 -17.03 -34.50
C THR A 210 14.36 -18.48 -34.28
N HIS A 211 13.44 -19.45 -34.25
CA HIS A 211 13.75 -20.86 -33.98
C HIS A 211 13.52 -21.84 -35.15
N LEU A 212 13.35 -21.36 -36.39
CA LEU A 212 13.12 -22.23 -37.56
C LEU A 212 14.24 -22.23 -38.62
N GLU A 213 15.40 -21.63 -38.35
CA GLU A 213 16.56 -21.72 -39.25
C GLU A 213 17.73 -22.37 -38.50
N ASN A 214 17.80 -23.70 -38.54
CA ASN A 214 19.02 -24.52 -38.46
C ASN A 214 18.60 -26.00 -38.51
N HIS A 215 18.08 -26.40 -39.67
CA HIS A 215 18.06 -27.79 -40.11
C HIS A 215 18.82 -27.88 -41.43
#